data_AF-A0A6N8V9C3-F1
#
_entry.id   AF-A0A6N8V9C3-F1
#
_cell.length_a   1.000
_cell.length_b   1.000
_cell.length_c   1.000
_cell.angle_alpha   90.00
_cell.angle_beta   90.00
_cell.angle_gamma   90.00
#
_symmetry.space_group_name_H-M   'P 1'
#
loop_
_entity.id
_entity.type
_entity.pdbx_description
1 polymer ?
#
loop_
_entity_poly.entity_id
_entity_poly.type
_entity_poly.pdbx_seq_one_letter_code
_entity_poly.pdbx_strand_id
1 'polypeptide(L)'
;MAERSPRTTGSGVAARPGIDRGGWPGSRADHRTTGARGIQLAAVAGVVTTWRLTRPEHSRTVEEVLSGEGALQYGGRWNSPGRRAVYLGGNLALASLELLVHVWTPDVLARYRKLPVGIPEDLINVIRVCDLPVDWAVPSLHPATRKICDRWIDSLASAVLQVPSAVVVGEVNYIANPVHPDFARLQPGTITDYRFDSRVLRSR
;
A
#
# COMPACT_ATOMS: atom_id res chain seq x y z
N MET A 1 0.99 -55.35 -32.08
CA MET A 1 2.06 -54.99 -33.04
C MET A 1 2.68 -53.70 -32.54
N ALA A 2 3.78 -53.77 -31.78
CA ALA A 2 5.17 -53.79 -32.26
C ALA A 2 5.62 -52.37 -32.64
N GLU A 3 6.71 -51.76 -32.14
CA GLU A 3 7.91 -52.29 -31.48
C GLU A 3 8.80 -51.14 -30.91
N ARG A 4 9.50 -51.45 -29.82
CA ARG A 4 10.93 -51.16 -29.48
C ARG A 4 11.45 -49.72 -29.25
N SER A 5 11.92 -49.49 -28.02
CA SER A 5 13.13 -48.70 -27.69
C SER A 5 14.42 -49.42 -28.17
N PRO A 6 15.64 -48.80 -28.15
CA PRO A 6 16.46 -48.81 -26.91
C PRO A 6 17.58 -47.73 -26.73
N ARG A 7 17.87 -47.42 -25.44
CA ARG A 7 19.19 -47.19 -24.75
C ARG A 7 20.11 -46.03 -25.27
N THR A 8 20.99 -45.39 -24.49
CA THR A 8 22.06 -45.84 -23.56
C THR A 8 22.66 -44.57 -22.87
N THR A 9 22.77 -44.47 -21.53
CA THR A 9 23.91 -44.73 -20.61
C THR A 9 25.07 -43.71 -20.55
N GLY A 10 25.46 -43.36 -19.30
CA GLY A 10 26.78 -42.83 -18.87
C GLY A 10 26.62 -41.96 -17.59
N SER A 11 26.76 -42.46 -16.35
CA SER A 11 28.00 -42.81 -15.60
C SER A 11 29.01 -41.65 -15.58
N GLY A 12 29.55 -41.11 -14.48
CA GLY A 12 29.58 -41.43 -13.04
C GLY A 12 30.87 -40.85 -12.44
N VAL A 13 30.90 -40.64 -11.11
CA VAL A 13 32.11 -40.61 -10.22
C VAL A 13 32.97 -39.30 -10.33
N ALA A 14 33.56 -38.67 -9.30
CA ALA A 14 34.03 -39.06 -7.97
C ALA A 14 34.15 -37.84 -7.02
N ALA A 15 34.24 -38.12 -5.72
CA ALA A 15 34.63 -37.22 -4.65
C ALA A 15 36.06 -37.50 -4.14
N ARG A 16 36.58 -36.54 -3.32
CA ARG A 16 37.68 -36.59 -2.32
C ARG A 16 39.05 -36.02 -2.76
N PRO A 17 39.98 -35.67 -1.82
CA PRO A 17 39.87 -35.24 -0.40
C PRO A 17 40.68 -33.95 -0.08
N GLY A 18 40.60 -33.46 1.16
CA GLY A 18 41.32 -32.28 1.66
C GLY A 18 42.72 -32.53 2.27
N ILE A 19 43.43 -31.42 2.56
CA ILE A 19 44.64 -31.25 3.39
C ILE A 19 44.57 -29.78 3.89
N ASP A 20 44.29 -29.46 5.15
CA ASP A 20 45.08 -29.46 6.41
C ASP A 20 46.27 -28.46 6.50
N ARG A 21 46.12 -27.53 7.46
CA ARG A 21 47.09 -26.79 8.29
C ARG A 21 48.34 -26.12 7.69
N GLY A 22 48.44 -24.82 7.98
CA GLY A 22 49.73 -24.11 8.02
C GLY A 22 49.56 -22.64 8.41
N GLY A 23 49.35 -22.37 9.71
CA GLY A 23 49.42 -21.00 10.25
C GLY A 23 50.86 -20.49 10.30
N TRP A 24 51.04 -19.20 9.99
CA TRP A 24 52.26 -18.43 10.27
C TRP A 24 51.91 -17.19 11.09
N PRO A 25 52.75 -16.79 12.07
CA PRO A 25 52.42 -15.76 13.04
C PRO A 25 52.94 -14.38 12.64
N GLY A 26 52.25 -13.34 13.12
CA GLY A 26 52.83 -12.01 13.31
C GLY A 26 52.16 -10.92 12.49
N SER A 27 51.37 -10.08 13.15
CA SER A 27 51.79 -8.72 13.51
C SER A 27 50.58 -7.95 14.04
N ARG A 28 50.73 -7.41 15.24
CA ARG A 28 49.81 -6.43 15.83
C ARG A 28 49.76 -5.20 14.92
N ALA A 29 48.56 -4.76 14.57
CA ALA A 29 48.29 -3.38 14.23
C ALA A 29 47.01 -2.96 14.97
N ASP A 30 47.22 -2.23 16.06
CA ASP A 30 46.19 -1.51 16.81
C ASP A 30 45.68 -0.37 15.92
N HIS A 31 44.73 -0.68 15.03
CA HIS A 31 44.01 0.34 14.28
C HIS A 31 42.86 0.85 15.13
N ARG A 32 43.16 1.80 16.02
CA ARG A 32 42.16 2.74 16.52
C ARG A 32 41.65 3.55 15.35
N THR A 33 40.61 3.05 14.70
CA THR A 33 39.82 3.81 13.75
C THR A 33 38.93 4.74 14.55
N THR A 34 39.44 5.94 14.84
CA THR A 34 38.60 7.08 15.19
C THR A 34 37.87 7.51 13.91
N GLY A 35 36.90 6.70 13.49
CA GLY A 35 36.04 6.95 12.34
C GLY A 35 34.96 7.94 12.74
N ALA A 36 34.94 9.08 12.06
CA ALA A 36 33.99 10.17 12.21
C ALA A 36 32.57 9.69 12.54
N ARG A 37 31.93 10.34 13.52
CA ARG A 37 30.47 10.31 13.67
C ARG A 37 29.90 10.83 12.34
N GLY A 38 29.53 9.90 11.46
CA GLY A 38 28.79 10.23 10.26
C GLY A 38 27.57 11.01 10.71
N ILE A 39 27.45 12.24 10.22
CA ILE A 39 26.17 12.93 10.25
C ILE A 39 25.27 12.04 9.41
N GLN A 40 24.42 11.27 10.07
CA GLN A 40 23.37 10.55 9.39
C GLN A 40 22.43 11.63 8.88
N LEU A 41 22.66 12.07 7.64
CA LEU A 41 21.69 12.85 6.90
C LEU A 41 20.45 11.97 6.87
N ALA A 42 19.48 12.28 7.73
CA ALA A 42 18.13 11.79 7.55
C ALA A 42 17.77 12.14 6.11
N ALA A 43 17.53 11.13 5.27
CA ALA A 43 16.98 11.37 3.95
C ALA A 43 15.78 12.29 4.16
N VAL A 44 15.74 13.41 3.43
CA VAL A 44 14.54 14.25 3.41
C VAL A 44 13.49 13.38 2.72
N ALA A 45 12.72 12.64 3.50
CA ALA A 45 11.70 11.76 2.98
C ALA A 45 10.74 12.61 2.15
N GLY A 46 10.52 12.22 0.89
CA GLY A 46 9.54 12.89 0.04
C GLY A 46 8.16 12.86 0.71
N VAL A 47 7.30 13.80 0.34
CA VAL A 47 5.90 13.81 0.78
C VAL A 47 5.01 13.60 -0.43
N VAL A 48 4.22 12.54 -0.41
CA VAL A 48 3.22 12.25 -1.44
C VAL A 48 1.91 12.94 -1.05
N THR A 49 1.32 13.73 -1.95
CA THR A 49 -0.01 14.31 -1.73
C THR A 49 -1.10 13.36 -2.20
N THR A 50 -1.98 12.97 -1.30
CA THR A 50 -3.13 12.09 -1.58
C THR A 50 -4.44 12.82 -1.28
N TRP A 51 -5.57 12.23 -1.66
CA TRP A 51 -6.88 12.89 -1.58
C TRP A 51 -7.95 11.99 -1.00
N ARG A 52 -8.72 12.51 -0.05
CA ARG A 52 -9.98 11.90 0.40
C ARG A 52 -11.16 12.73 -0.04
N LEU A 53 -12.18 12.06 -0.57
CA LEU A 53 -13.50 12.64 -0.77
C LEU A 53 -14.47 12.02 0.25
N THR A 54 -15.28 12.85 0.88
CA THR A 54 -16.20 12.44 1.94
C THR A 54 -17.46 13.31 1.93
N ARG A 55 -18.57 12.78 2.44
CA ARG A 55 -19.81 13.54 2.50
C ARG A 55 -19.74 14.61 3.60
N PRO A 56 -20.45 15.75 3.46
CA PRO A 56 -20.46 16.82 4.45
C PRO A 56 -20.79 16.36 5.88
N GLU A 57 -21.63 15.33 6.04
CA GLU A 57 -22.08 14.83 7.35
C GLU A 57 -20.96 14.14 8.14
N HIS A 58 -19.87 13.75 7.47
CA HIS A 58 -18.71 13.07 8.03
C HIS A 58 -17.40 13.86 7.82
N SER A 59 -17.49 15.18 7.72
CA SER A 59 -16.34 16.03 7.39
C SER A 59 -16.39 17.41 8.02
N ARG A 60 -16.86 17.49 9.26
CA ARG A 60 -16.82 18.73 10.06
C ARG A 60 -15.41 19.01 10.55
N THR A 61 -14.65 17.96 10.86
CA THR A 61 -13.25 18.05 11.29
C THR A 61 -12.36 17.06 10.54
N VAL A 62 -11.05 17.27 10.58
CA VAL A 62 -10.07 16.36 9.97
C VAL A 62 -10.11 14.99 10.63
N GLU A 63 -10.31 14.94 11.95
CA GLU A 63 -10.40 13.72 12.74
C GLU A 63 -11.61 12.87 12.30
N GLU A 64 -12.76 13.50 12.03
CA GLU A 64 -13.92 12.79 11.47
C GLU A 64 -13.58 12.18 10.10
N VAL A 65 -12.95 12.96 9.21
CA VAL A 65 -12.58 12.51 7.86
C VAL A 65 -11.57 11.36 7.91
N LEU A 66 -10.64 11.38 8.87
CA LEU A 66 -9.55 10.42 9.00
C LEU A 66 -9.82 9.33 10.05
N SER A 67 -11.01 9.28 10.64
CA SER A 67 -11.39 8.30 11.68
C SER A 67 -11.38 6.84 11.22
N GLY A 68 -11.68 6.60 9.93
CA GLY A 68 -11.87 5.25 9.40
C GLY A 68 -13.16 4.57 9.86
N GLU A 69 -14.11 5.30 10.46
CA GLU A 69 -15.35 4.73 11.04
C GLU A 69 -16.19 3.97 10.02
N GLY A 70 -16.35 4.51 8.80
CA GLY A 70 -17.11 3.82 7.75
C GLY A 70 -16.51 2.47 7.38
N ALA A 71 -15.17 2.39 7.28
CA ALA A 71 -14.49 1.13 6.98
C ALA A 71 -14.51 0.15 8.18
N LEU A 72 -14.53 0.67 9.41
CA LEU A 72 -14.74 -0.14 10.60
C LEU A 72 -16.12 -0.82 10.58
N GLN A 73 -17.17 -0.08 10.23
CA GLN A 73 -18.54 -0.60 10.25
C GLN A 73 -18.86 -1.50 9.06
N TYR A 74 -18.48 -1.10 7.85
CA TYR A 74 -18.93 -1.75 6.61
C TYR A 74 -17.81 -2.49 5.86
N GLY A 75 -16.56 -2.32 6.28
CA GLY A 75 -15.40 -2.77 5.50
C GLY A 75 -15.23 -1.97 4.22
N GLY A 76 -14.39 -2.49 3.34
CA GLY A 76 -14.22 -1.97 1.99
C GLY A 76 -13.70 -3.06 1.05
N ARG A 77 -13.14 -2.66 -0.09
CA ARG A 77 -12.49 -3.60 -1.00
C ARG A 77 -11.25 -4.24 -0.37
N TRP A 78 -10.49 -3.43 0.37
CA TRP A 78 -9.20 -3.83 0.89
C TRP A 78 -9.24 -4.27 2.34
N ASN A 79 -10.22 -3.90 3.16
CA ASN A 79 -10.31 -4.35 4.55
C ASN A 79 -11.67 -5.00 4.87
N SER A 80 -11.68 -5.93 5.81
CA SER A 80 -12.90 -6.47 6.38
C SER A 80 -13.52 -5.51 7.41
N PRO A 81 -14.84 -5.57 7.66
CA PRO A 81 -15.45 -4.92 8.82
C PRO A 81 -14.74 -5.31 10.12
N GLY A 82 -14.77 -4.42 11.12
CA GLY A 82 -14.06 -4.59 12.40
C GLY A 82 -12.65 -4.00 12.42
N ARG A 83 -12.16 -3.42 11.31
CA ARG A 83 -10.85 -2.75 11.23
C ARG A 83 -11.00 -1.34 10.65
N ARG A 84 -10.42 -0.35 11.33
CA ARG A 84 -10.36 1.03 10.82
C ARG A 84 -9.42 1.09 9.62
N ALA A 85 -9.86 1.75 8.56
CA ALA A 85 -9.06 2.04 7.38
C ALA A 85 -9.51 3.35 6.76
N VAL A 86 -8.56 4.12 6.25
CA VAL A 86 -8.79 5.39 5.55
C VAL A 86 -8.34 5.25 4.12
N TYR A 87 -9.28 5.32 3.18
CA TYR A 87 -9.01 5.24 1.75
C TYR A 87 -8.69 6.63 1.20
N LEU A 88 -7.57 6.73 0.49
CA LEU A 88 -7.04 7.94 -0.11
C LEU A 88 -6.70 7.64 -1.58
N GLY A 89 -7.20 8.47 -2.50
CA GLY A 89 -6.78 8.41 -3.90
C GLY A 89 -5.38 9.02 -4.07
N GLY A 90 -4.55 8.41 -4.91
CA GLY A 90 -3.23 8.98 -5.23
C GLY A 90 -3.29 10.34 -5.93
N ASN A 91 -4.44 10.67 -6.53
CA ASN A 91 -4.74 12.00 -7.03
C ASN A 91 -6.24 12.30 -6.88
N LEU A 92 -6.62 13.57 -7.03
CA LEU A 92 -8.01 13.99 -6.89
C LEU A 92 -8.93 13.35 -7.95
N ALA A 93 -8.46 13.20 -9.20
CA ALA A 93 -9.27 12.62 -10.27
C ALA A 93 -9.55 11.13 -10.01
N LEU A 94 -8.58 10.38 -9.51
CA LEU A 94 -8.77 8.99 -9.10
C LEU A 94 -9.76 8.89 -7.93
N ALA A 95 -9.60 9.71 -6.89
CA ALA A 95 -10.55 9.73 -5.76
C ALA A 95 -11.99 10.02 -6.24
N SER A 96 -12.14 10.89 -7.24
CA SER A 96 -13.41 11.19 -7.89
C SER A 96 -13.97 10.00 -8.67
N LEU A 97 -13.14 9.30 -9.45
CA LEU A 97 -13.55 8.10 -10.19
C LEU A 97 -13.95 6.96 -9.26
N GLU A 98 -13.19 6.72 -8.19
CA GLU A 98 -13.52 5.74 -7.15
C GLU A 98 -14.90 6.03 -6.55
N LEU A 99 -15.26 7.30 -6.30
CA LEU A 99 -16.63 7.63 -5.88
C LEU A 99 -17.66 7.31 -6.96
N LEU A 100 -17.42 7.67 -8.22
CA LEU A 100 -18.38 7.51 -9.30
C LEU A 100 -18.71 6.04 -9.61
N VAL A 101 -17.73 5.14 -9.51
CA VAL A 101 -17.96 3.72 -9.76
C VAL A 101 -18.68 3.02 -8.60
N HIS A 102 -18.55 3.53 -7.36
CA HIS A 102 -19.18 2.95 -6.18
C HIS A 102 -20.53 3.59 -5.84
N VAL A 103 -20.76 4.84 -6.27
CA VAL A 103 -21.97 5.62 -5.96
C VAL A 103 -22.48 6.26 -7.25
N TRP A 104 -23.53 5.68 -7.82
CA TRP A 104 -24.13 6.17 -9.07
C TRP A 104 -25.56 6.66 -8.87
N THR A 105 -25.70 7.71 -8.06
CA THR A 105 -26.97 8.45 -7.91
C THR A 105 -26.66 9.95 -7.85
N PRO A 106 -27.14 10.76 -8.81
CA PRO A 106 -26.81 12.19 -8.90
C PRO A 106 -27.05 12.98 -7.61
N ASP A 107 -28.15 12.70 -6.90
CA ASP A 107 -28.49 13.36 -5.63
C ASP A 107 -27.45 13.11 -4.54
N VAL A 108 -26.89 11.89 -4.50
CA VAL A 108 -25.85 11.52 -3.54
C VAL A 108 -24.51 12.15 -3.93
N LEU A 109 -24.25 12.37 -5.22
CA LEU A 109 -23.03 13.00 -5.74
C LEU A 109 -23.05 14.54 -5.71
N ALA A 110 -24.18 15.16 -5.35
CA ALA A 110 -24.36 16.60 -5.46
C ALA A 110 -23.46 17.42 -4.52
N ARG A 111 -23.05 16.85 -3.37
CA ARG A 111 -22.25 17.56 -2.35
C ARG A 111 -21.24 16.63 -1.69
N TYR A 112 -19.97 16.91 -1.91
CA TYR A 112 -18.84 16.26 -1.23
C TYR A 112 -17.89 17.32 -0.69
N ARG A 113 -16.98 16.89 0.17
CA ARG A 113 -15.81 17.66 0.58
C ARG A 113 -14.55 16.90 0.23
N LYS A 114 -13.49 17.63 -0.08
CA LYS A 114 -12.15 17.09 -0.34
C LYS A 114 -11.19 17.47 0.78
N LEU A 115 -10.31 16.55 1.11
CA LEU A 115 -9.19 16.76 2.02
C LEU A 115 -7.91 16.26 1.33
N PRO A 116 -6.94 17.14 1.03
CA PRO A 116 -5.59 16.70 0.70
C PRO A 116 -4.88 16.20 1.95
N VAL A 117 -4.10 15.12 1.82
CA VAL A 117 -3.31 14.53 2.91
C VAL A 117 -1.91 14.25 2.40
N GLY A 118 -0.92 14.94 2.98
CA GLY A 118 0.49 14.65 2.77
C GLY A 118 0.91 13.41 3.54
N ILE A 119 1.61 12.50 2.87
CA ILE A 119 2.13 11.26 3.44
C ILE A 119 3.65 11.26 3.30
N PRO A 120 4.42 11.35 4.40
CA PRO A 120 5.86 11.08 4.35
C PRO A 120 6.13 9.69 3.78
N GLU A 121 7.02 9.59 2.79
CA GLU A 121 7.28 8.35 2.04
C GLU A 121 7.76 7.19 2.92
N ASP A 122 8.44 7.48 4.03
CA ASP A 122 8.92 6.47 4.98
C ASP A 122 7.78 5.77 5.74
N LEU A 123 6.56 6.31 5.69
CA LEU A 123 5.35 5.69 6.27
C LEU A 123 4.69 4.67 5.36
N ILE A 124 5.13 4.58 4.10
CA ILE A 124 4.44 3.85 3.04
C ILE A 124 5.07 2.48 2.85
N ASN A 125 4.27 1.44 3.04
CA ASN A 125 4.56 0.10 2.54
C ASN A 125 3.84 -0.09 1.20
N VAL A 126 4.46 -0.80 0.24
CA VAL A 126 3.92 -0.94 -1.12
C VAL A 126 3.52 -2.38 -1.39
N ILE A 127 2.28 -2.59 -1.83
CA ILE A 127 1.86 -3.84 -2.45
C ILE A 127 1.95 -3.69 -3.96
N ARG A 128 2.73 -4.58 -4.58
CA ARG A 128 2.85 -4.63 -6.05
C ARG A 128 1.77 -5.56 -6.60
N VAL A 129 1.37 -5.31 -7.84
CA VAL A 129 0.37 -6.14 -8.55
C VAL A 129 0.80 -7.61 -8.62
N CYS A 130 2.09 -7.90 -8.76
CA CYS A 130 2.61 -9.27 -8.77
C CYS A 130 2.46 -10.01 -7.44
N ASP A 131 2.22 -9.28 -6.34
CA ASP A 131 2.02 -9.86 -5.01
C ASP A 131 0.51 -10.10 -4.73
N LEU A 132 -0.36 -9.82 -5.70
CA LEU A 132 -1.80 -9.98 -5.61
C LEU A 132 -2.30 -11.23 -6.38
N PRO A 133 -3.45 -11.80 -5.99
CA PRO A 133 -4.12 -12.84 -6.77
C PRO A 133 -4.39 -12.38 -8.21
N VAL A 134 -4.39 -13.31 -9.18
CA VAL A 134 -4.60 -13.01 -10.61
C VAL A 134 -5.87 -12.21 -10.88
N ASP A 135 -6.92 -12.51 -10.13
CA ASP A 135 -8.24 -11.93 -10.29
C ASP A 135 -8.49 -10.68 -9.44
N TRP A 136 -7.50 -10.17 -8.68
CA TRP A 136 -7.68 -9.15 -7.63
C TRP A 136 -8.54 -7.94 -8.01
N ALA A 137 -8.53 -7.53 -9.29
CA ALA A 137 -9.25 -6.37 -9.82
C ALA A 137 -10.74 -6.61 -10.12
N VAL A 138 -11.25 -7.84 -10.01
CA VAL A 138 -12.65 -8.15 -10.34
C VAL A 138 -13.60 -7.46 -9.33
N PRO A 139 -14.71 -6.84 -9.79
CA PRO A 139 -15.61 -6.06 -8.92
C PRO A 139 -16.30 -6.89 -7.81
N SER A 140 -16.45 -8.20 -8.00
CA SER A 140 -16.99 -9.10 -6.98
C SER A 140 -15.95 -9.34 -5.90
N LEU A 141 -16.21 -8.82 -4.69
CA LEU A 141 -15.53 -9.04 -3.41
C LEU A 141 -14.34 -10.01 -3.47
N HIS A 142 -13.13 -9.50 -3.18
CA HIS A 142 -11.95 -10.34 -2.97
C HIS A 142 -11.67 -10.55 -1.48
N PRO A 143 -12.15 -11.68 -0.89
CA PRO A 143 -11.64 -12.15 0.40
C PRO A 143 -10.12 -12.16 0.48
N ALA A 144 -9.43 -12.38 -0.64
CA ALA A 144 -7.98 -12.41 -0.71
C ALA A 144 -7.34 -11.02 -0.50
N THR A 145 -7.81 -9.95 -1.17
CA THR A 145 -7.28 -8.59 -0.95
C THR A 145 -7.58 -8.11 0.46
N ARG A 146 -8.77 -8.43 0.98
CA ARG A 146 -9.15 -8.19 2.39
C ARG A 146 -8.18 -8.82 3.36
N LYS A 147 -7.94 -10.12 3.23
CA LYS A 147 -7.00 -10.85 4.09
C LYS A 147 -5.59 -10.26 4.06
N ILE A 148 -5.12 -9.76 2.90
CA ILE A 148 -3.80 -9.14 2.79
C ILE A 148 -3.75 -7.85 3.61
N CYS A 149 -4.70 -6.94 3.42
CA CYS A 149 -4.70 -5.68 4.16
C CYS A 149 -5.06 -5.88 5.64
N ASP A 150 -5.95 -6.80 5.98
CA ASP A 150 -6.31 -7.12 7.37
C ASP A 150 -5.07 -7.54 8.15
N ARG A 151 -4.22 -8.41 7.57
CA ARG A 151 -2.92 -8.76 8.16
C ARG A 151 -2.00 -7.56 8.30
N TRP A 152 -1.93 -6.71 7.28
CA TRP A 152 -1.12 -5.48 7.34
C TRP A 152 -1.59 -4.55 8.47
N ILE A 153 -2.91 -4.31 8.60
CA ILE A 153 -3.52 -3.52 9.67
C ILE A 153 -3.20 -4.13 11.04
N ASP A 154 -3.45 -5.43 11.22
CA ASP A 154 -3.28 -6.11 12.51
C ASP A 154 -1.82 -6.19 12.95
N SER A 155 -0.89 -6.30 11.99
CA SER A 155 0.55 -6.33 12.24
C SER A 155 1.15 -4.96 12.55
N LEU A 156 0.43 -3.87 12.29
CA LEU A 156 0.96 -2.50 12.35
C LEU A 156 2.28 -2.35 11.55
N ALA A 157 2.39 -2.99 10.38
CA ALA A 157 3.65 -3.03 9.64
C ALA A 157 4.09 -1.66 9.07
N SER A 158 3.14 -0.76 8.81
CA SER A 158 3.38 0.64 8.46
C SER A 158 2.12 1.47 8.70
N ALA A 159 2.22 2.80 8.71
CA ALA A 159 1.04 3.67 8.86
C ALA A 159 0.19 3.72 7.58
N VAL A 160 0.83 3.57 6.41
CA VAL A 160 0.17 3.63 5.11
C VAL A 160 0.57 2.46 4.23
N LEU A 161 -0.41 1.93 3.50
CA LEU A 161 -0.25 0.90 2.47
C LEU A 161 -0.60 1.49 1.10
N GLN A 162 0.34 1.55 0.19
CA GLN A 162 0.08 1.82 -1.22
C GLN A 162 -0.44 0.56 -1.89
N VAL A 163 -1.56 0.69 -2.60
CA VAL A 163 -2.23 -0.40 -3.28
C VAL A 163 -2.61 0.01 -4.71
N PRO A 164 -2.63 -0.92 -5.69
CA PRO A 164 -3.06 -0.58 -7.03
C PRO A 164 -4.56 -0.22 -7.08
N SER A 165 -4.94 0.72 -7.93
CA SER A 165 -6.35 1.02 -8.20
C SER A 165 -6.97 -0.06 -9.07
N ALA A 166 -8.18 -0.49 -8.69
CA ALA A 166 -9.00 -1.38 -9.51
C ALA A 166 -9.74 -0.64 -10.63
N VAL A 167 -9.90 0.68 -10.46
CA VAL A 167 -10.68 1.53 -11.35
C VAL A 167 -9.84 2.03 -12.50
N VAL A 168 -8.60 2.45 -12.22
CA VAL A 168 -7.66 2.96 -13.23
C VAL A 168 -6.37 2.17 -13.16
N VAL A 169 -6.15 1.28 -14.14
CA VAL A 169 -4.92 0.49 -14.24
C VAL A 169 -3.72 1.43 -14.38
N GLY A 170 -2.69 1.18 -13.57
CA GLY A 170 -1.46 1.99 -13.54
C GLY A 170 -1.47 3.10 -12.48
N GLU A 171 -2.62 3.42 -11.88
CA GLU A 171 -2.70 4.32 -10.74
C GLU A 171 -2.77 3.57 -9.41
N VAL A 172 -2.53 4.30 -8.32
CA VAL A 172 -2.47 3.76 -6.96
C VAL A 172 -3.37 4.53 -6.00
N ASN A 173 -3.95 3.79 -5.07
CA ASN A 173 -4.60 4.31 -3.88
C ASN A 173 -3.71 4.07 -2.66
N TYR A 174 -4.02 4.75 -1.57
CA TYR A 174 -3.36 4.59 -0.29
C TYR A 174 -4.40 4.27 0.78
N ILE A 175 -4.06 3.31 1.63
CA ILE A 175 -4.85 2.92 2.79
C ILE A 175 -4.05 3.33 4.01
N ALA A 176 -4.54 4.30 4.76
CA ALA A 176 -3.93 4.67 6.02
C ALA A 176 -4.62 3.93 7.18
N ASN A 177 -3.84 3.51 8.17
CA ASN A 177 -4.30 2.78 9.35
C ASN A 177 -4.36 3.73 10.57
N PRO A 178 -5.55 4.18 10.99
CA PRO A 178 -5.69 5.09 12.14
C PRO A 178 -5.20 4.53 13.48
N VAL A 179 -5.00 3.22 13.58
CA VAL A 179 -4.51 2.55 14.80
C VAL A 179 -2.99 2.57 14.89
N HIS A 180 -2.29 2.80 13.77
CA HIS A 180 -0.83 2.82 13.75
C HIS A 180 -0.27 4.07 14.47
N PRO A 181 0.74 3.95 15.35
CA PRO A 181 1.30 5.09 16.09
C PRO A 181 1.78 6.24 15.18
N ASP A 182 2.43 5.89 14.08
CA ASP A 182 2.89 6.88 13.09
C ASP A 182 1.78 7.49 12.22
N PHE A 183 0.52 7.10 12.38
CA PHE A 183 -0.60 7.75 11.67
C PHE A 183 -0.69 9.24 11.99
N ALA A 184 -0.27 9.65 13.20
CA ALA A 184 -0.22 11.05 13.60
C ALA A 184 0.80 11.88 12.79
N ARG A 185 1.71 11.24 12.04
CA ARG A 185 2.69 11.90 11.17
C ARG A 185 2.12 12.30 9.80
N LEU A 186 0.88 11.89 9.49
CA LEU A 186 0.18 12.37 8.29
C LEU A 186 -0.04 13.88 8.37
N GLN A 187 -0.04 14.53 7.21
CA GLN A 187 -0.11 15.99 7.08
C GLN A 187 -1.42 16.39 6.38
N PRO A 188 -2.57 16.35 7.07
CA PRO A 188 -3.84 16.77 6.50
C PRO A 188 -3.85 18.28 6.22
N GLY A 189 -4.34 18.67 5.05
CA GLY A 189 -4.59 20.06 4.71
C GLY A 189 -5.98 20.52 5.12
N THR A 190 -6.51 21.51 4.38
CA THR A 190 -7.83 22.09 4.67
C THR A 190 -8.95 21.33 3.96
N ILE A 191 -10.01 21.03 4.70
CA ILE A 191 -11.25 20.51 4.12
C ILE A 191 -11.92 21.61 3.30
N THR A 192 -12.18 21.34 2.02
CA THR A 192 -12.86 22.28 1.11
C THR A 192 -14.01 21.59 0.38
N ASP A 193 -14.97 22.38 -0.10
CA ASP A 193 -16.07 21.84 -0.90
C ASP A 193 -15.56 21.22 -2.20
N TYR A 194 -16.19 20.11 -2.58
CA TYR A 194 -15.96 19.42 -3.85
C TYR A 194 -17.29 19.18 -4.55
N ARG A 195 -17.32 19.54 -5.84
CA ARG A 195 -18.49 19.38 -6.69
C ARG A 195 -18.05 18.77 -8.01
N PHE A 196 -18.76 17.75 -8.45
CA PHE A 196 -18.64 17.27 -9.81
C PHE A 196 -19.18 18.32 -10.79
N ASP A 197 -18.58 18.40 -11.96
CA ASP A 197 -19.16 19.15 -13.08
C ASP A 197 -20.54 18.56 -13.40
N SER A 198 -21.53 19.43 -13.63
CA SER A 198 -22.91 19.00 -13.92
C SER A 198 -23.01 18.02 -15.09
N ARG A 199 -22.09 18.06 -16.06
CA ARG A 199 -22.05 17.15 -17.21
C ARG A 199 -21.70 15.71 -16.81
N VAL A 200 -20.95 15.52 -15.73
CA VAL A 200 -20.64 14.19 -15.18
C VAL A 200 -21.86 13.58 -14.51
N LEU A 201 -22.74 14.42 -13.95
CA LEU A 201 -23.91 13.99 -13.19
C LEU A 201 -25.18 13.78 -14.04
N ARG A 202 -25.15 14.16 -15.33
CA ARG A 202 -26.28 13.93 -16.22
C ARG A 202 -26.39 12.43 -16.50
N SER A 203 -27.52 11.83 -16.13
CA SER A 203 -27.89 10.51 -16.65
C SER A 203 -27.99 10.61 -18.17
N ARG A 204 -27.34 9.69 -18.88
CA ARG A 204 -27.71 9.41 -20.27
C ARG A 204 -29.02 8.63 -20.30
#